data_AF-A0A395JR38-F1
#
_entry.id   AF-A0A395JR38-F1
#
_cell.length_a   1.000
_cell.length_b   1.000
_cell.length_c   1.000
_cell.angle_alpha   90.00
_cell.angle_beta   90.00
_cell.angle_gamma   90.00
#
_symmetry.space_group_name_H-M   'P 1'
#
loop_
_entity.id
_entity.type
_entity.pdbx_description
1 polymer ?
#
loop_
_entity_poly.entity_id
_entity_poly.type
_entity_poly.pdbx_seq_one_letter_code
_entity_poly.pdbx_strand_id
1 'polypeptide(L)' 'MQEVIIYIIVALAVFFLVKKYIFPSKKDKNCNTDCGCH' A
#
# COMPACT_ATOMS: atom_id res chain seq x y z
N MET A 1 3.23 -26.89 16.95
CA MET A 1 2.34 -25.70 16.95
C MET A 1 3.11 -24.40 16.58
N GLN A 2 4.08 -24.46 15.67
CA GLN A 2 4.80 -23.29 15.12
C GLN A 2 4.10 -22.77 13.85
N GLU A 3 2.89 -23.25 13.60
CA GLU A 3 2.15 -23.06 12.36
C GLU A 3 1.49 -21.68 12.35
N VAL A 4 1.16 -21.17 13.54
CA VAL A 4 0.64 -19.81 13.75
C VAL A 4 1.63 -18.75 13.23
N ILE A 5 2.94 -18.96 13.41
CA ILE A 5 3.96 -18.02 12.92
C ILE A 5 3.95 -17.95 11.40
N ILE A 6 3.82 -19.10 10.73
CA ILE A 6 3.77 -19.19 9.28
C ILE A 6 2.51 -18.50 8.75
N TYR A 7 1.36 -18.73 9.37
CA TYR A 7 0.12 -18.02 9.02
C TYR A 7 0.22 -16.50 9.25
N ILE A 8 0.89 -16.04 10.31
CA ILE A 8 1.11 -14.61 10.55
C ILE A 8 2.01 -14.00 9.46
N ILE A 9 3.11 -14.65 9.10
CA ILE A 9 4.03 -14.15 8.06
C ILE A 9 3.32 -14.10 6.70
N VAL A 10 2.55 -15.13 6.35
CA VAL A 10 1.77 -15.18 5.11
C VAL A 10 0.68 -14.10 5.11
N ALA A 11 -0.03 -13.92 6.23
CA ALA A 11 -1.04 -12.88 6.38
C ALA A 11 -0.43 -11.47 6.25
N LEU A 12 0.74 -11.22 6.84
CA LEU A 12 1.47 -9.96 6.70
C LEU A 12 1.93 -9.71 5.25
N ALA A 13 2.41 -10.74 4.56
CA ALA A 13 2.83 -10.63 3.16
C ALA A 13 1.63 -10.28 2.25
N VAL A 14 0.51 -11.00 2.41
CA VAL A 14 -0.73 -10.72 1.67
C VAL A 14 -1.26 -9.32 2.01
N PHE A 15 -1.29 -8.94 3.29
CA PHE A 15 -1.70 -7.61 3.72
C PHE A 15 -0.81 -6.50 3.13
N PHE A 16 0.50 -6.69 3.11
CA PHE A 16 1.46 -5.74 2.53
C PHE A 16 1.26 -5.60 1.02
N LEU A 17 1.05 -6.71 0.31
CA LEU A 17 0.77 -6.70 -1.13
C LEU A 17 -0.56 -6.02 -1.44
N VAL A 18 -1.62 -6.34 -0.70
CA VAL A 18 -2.93 -5.68 -0.84
C VAL A 18 -2.79 -4.19 -0.57
N LYS A 19 -2.13 -3.78 0.50
CA LYS A 19 -1.89 -2.36 0.82
C LYS A 19 -1.04 -1.66 -0.24
N LYS A 20 -0.05 -2.35 -0.82
CA LYS A 20 0.86 -1.76 -1.80
C LYS A 20 0.26 -1.64 -3.20
N TYR A 21 -0.50 -2.64 -3.63
CA TYR A 21 -1.00 -2.72 -5.01
C TYR A 21 -2.48 -2.35 -5.16
N ILE A 22 -3.31 -2.56 -4.13
CA ILE A 22 -4.75 -2.21 -4.14
C ILE A 22 -4.99 -0.87 -3.44
N PHE A 23 -4.05 -0.45 -2.57
CA PHE A 23 -3.98 0.90 -2.02
C PHE A 23 -2.81 1.71 -2.64
N PRO A 24 -2.71 1.87 -3.99
CA PRO A 24 -2.04 3.04 -4.50
C PRO A 24 -2.92 4.20 -4.06
N SER A 25 -2.63 4.74 -2.88
CA SER A 25 -3.25 5.95 -2.38
C SER A 25 -2.88 7.00 -3.41
N LYS A 26 -3.78 7.18 -4.39
CA LYS A 26 -3.94 8.43 -5.08
C LYS A 26 -4.25 9.41 -3.97
N LYS A 27 -3.20 9.99 -3.41
CA LYS A 27 -3.28 11.25 -2.70
C LYS A 27 -3.53 12.31 -3.77
N ASP A 28 -4.69 12.25 -4.41
CA ASP A 28 -5.26 13.39 -5.09
C ASP A 28 -5.85 14.28 -3.99
N LYS A 29 -4.97 14.96 -3.25
CA LYS A 29 -5.37 16.12 -2.45
C LYS A 29 -4.24 17.14 -2.59
N ASN A 30 -4.51 18.15 -3.43
CA ASN A 30 -3.65 19.29 -3.81
C ASN A 30 -2.65 19.05 -4.97
N CYS A 31 -3.16 18.77 -6.18
CA CYS A 31 -2.65 19.50 -7.34
C CYS A 31 -3.24 20.92 -7.24
N ASN A 32 -2.63 21.76 -6.39
CA ASN A 32 -2.93 23.18 -6.30
C ASN A 32 -2.15 23.85 -7.43
N THR A 33 -2.87 24.45 -8.37
CA THR A 33 -2.52 25.64 -9.15
C THR A 33 -1.04 26.05 -9.13
N ASP A 34 -0.16 25.23 -9.71
CA ASP A 34 1.12 25.68 -10.29
C ASP A 34 1.62 24.57 -11.20
N CYS A 35 0.91 24.39 -12.32
CA CYS A 35 1.40 23.59 -13.43
C CYS A 35 2.54 24.38 -14.06
N GLY A 36 3.74 24.27 -13.47
CA GLY A 36 5.00 24.81 -13.95
C GLY A 36 5.46 24.10 -15.23
N CYS A 37 4.64 24.23 -16.28
CA CYS A 37 5.01 23.96 -17.65
C CYS A 37 6.07 25.00 -18.05
N HIS A 38 7.31 24.56 -18.24
CA HIS A 38 8.30 25.27 -19.04
C HIS A 38 8.09 24.88 -20.51
#